data_AF-A0A842LVD8-F1
#
_entry.id   AF-A0A842LVD8-F1
#
_cell.length_a   1.000
_cell.length_b   1.000
_cell.length_c   1.000
_cell.angle_alpha   90.00
_cell.angle_beta   90.00
_cell.angle_gamma   90.00
#
_symmetry.space_group_name_H-M   'P 1'
#
loop_
_entity.id
_entity.type
_entity.pdbx_description
1 polymer ?
#
loop_
_entity_poly.entity_id
_entity_poly.type
_entity_poly.pdbx_seq_one_letter_code
_entity_poly.pdbx_strand_id
1 'polypeptide(L)' 'MENLKEIITSLKRGKVRPKVCPRCGSVDVSVLTMAGYISPPTYLCNSCGFQGNIFLEIEREGGKGEGNETKERTESGDH' A
#
# COMPACT_ATOMS: atom_id res chain seq x y z
N MET A 1 -0.42 -6.72 34.98
CA MET A 1 0.06 -7.09 33.64
C MET A 1 -0.64 -6.20 32.61
N GLU A 2 -0.23 -4.94 32.50
CA GLU A 2 -0.96 -3.93 31.68
C GLU A 2 -0.17 -3.49 30.43
N ASN A 3 1.07 -3.93 30.27
CA ASN A 3 1.97 -3.44 29.21
C ASN A 3 1.88 -4.18 27.86
N LEU A 4 1.19 -5.33 27.76
CA LEU A 4 1.18 -6.10 26.51
C LEU A 4 0.23 -5.51 25.45
N LYS A 5 -0.87 -4.89 25.87
CA LYS A 5 -1.85 -4.28 24.95
C LYS A 5 -1.25 -3.08 24.20
N GLU A 6 -0.49 -2.24 24.88
CA GLU A 6 0.17 -1.06 24.29
C GLU A 6 1.21 -1.45 23.22
N ILE A 7 1.95 -2.54 23.47
CA ILE A 7 2.92 -3.09 22.53
C ILE A 7 2.21 -3.62 21.27
N ILE A 8 1.08 -4.34 21.43
CA ILE A 8 0.30 -4.87 20.29
C ILE A 8 -0.30 -3.72 19.45
N THR A 9 -0.77 -2.64 20.06
CA THR A 9 -1.24 -1.46 19.32
C THR A 9 -0.12 -0.72 18.58
N SER A 10 1.08 -0.68 19.15
CA SER A 10 2.25 -0.05 18.51
C SER A 10 2.79 -0.88 17.33
N LEU A 11 2.54 -2.20 17.33
CA LEU A 11 2.89 -3.11 16.25
C LEU A 11 1.83 -3.18 15.13
N LYS A 12 0.66 -2.53 15.26
CA LYS A 12 -0.29 -2.34 14.14
C LYS A 12 0.29 -1.37 13.11
N ARG A 13 1.29 -1.86 12.37
CA ARG A 13 1.93 -1.19 11.25
C ARG A 13 0.94 -0.96 10.12
N GLY A 14 0.92 0.27 9.62
CA GLY A 14 0.33 0.67 8.34
C GLY A 14 -1.18 0.89 8.37
N LYS A 15 -1.61 2.15 8.55
CA LYS A 15 -2.97 2.56 8.20
C LYS A 15 -3.15 2.29 6.71
N VAL A 16 -3.98 1.31 6.35
CA VAL A 16 -4.29 0.98 4.95
C VAL A 16 -4.80 2.26 4.29
N ARG A 17 -4.00 2.81 3.37
CA ARG A 17 -4.40 4.00 2.62
C ARG A 17 -5.42 3.59 1.56
N PRO A 18 -6.56 4.29 1.47
CA PRO A 18 -7.53 4.02 0.41
C PRO A 18 -6.92 4.30 -0.96
N LYS A 19 -7.23 3.42 -1.91
CA LYS A 19 -6.77 3.47 -3.31
C LYS A 19 -7.90 3.93 -4.22
N VAL A 20 -7.62 4.84 -5.14
CA VAL A 20 -8.58 5.45 -6.07
C VAL A 20 -8.29 4.96 -7.49
N CYS A 21 -9.33 4.49 -8.19
CA CYS A 21 -9.25 4.07 -9.58
C CYS A 21 -8.92 5.26 -10.50
N PRO A 22 -7.86 5.17 -11.32
CA PRO A 22 -7.48 6.27 -12.22
C PRO A 22 -8.44 6.46 -13.39
N ARG A 23 -9.33 5.49 -13.67
CA ARG A 23 -10.33 5.61 -14.73
C ARG A 23 -11.64 6.26 -14.30
N CYS A 24 -12.16 5.89 -13.13
CA CYS A 24 -13.50 6.30 -12.71
C CYS A 24 -13.55 7.01 -11.35
N GLY A 25 -12.43 7.11 -10.63
CA GLY A 25 -12.37 7.75 -9.32
C GLY A 25 -12.96 6.92 -8.16
N SER A 26 -13.44 5.70 -8.41
CA SER A 26 -13.97 4.83 -7.35
C SER A 26 -12.87 4.38 -6.38
N VAL A 27 -13.21 4.31 -5.09
CA VAL A 27 -12.37 3.73 -4.03
C VAL A 27 -12.69 2.25 -3.77
N ASP A 28 -13.65 1.69 -4.49
CA ASP A 28 -14.04 0.29 -4.40
C ASP A 28 -13.10 -0.59 -5.25
N VAL A 29 -12.04 -1.06 -4.60
CA VAL A 29 -10.89 -1.71 -5.23
C VAL A 29 -10.53 -3.00 -4.50
N SER A 30 -10.43 -4.09 -5.25
CA SER A 30 -10.01 -5.42 -4.78
C SER A 30 -8.54 -5.69 -5.14
N VAL A 31 -7.82 -6.43 -4.31
CA VAL A 31 -6.47 -6.94 -4.64
C VAL A 31 -6.61 -8.30 -5.30
N LEU A 32 -6.12 -8.46 -6.52
CA LEU A 32 -6.19 -9.72 -7.28
C LEU A 32 -5.02 -10.65 -6.99
N THR A 33 -3.82 -10.10 -6.86
CA THR A 33 -2.60 -10.89 -6.62
C THR A 33 -1.82 -10.32 -5.45
N MET A 34 -1.58 -11.18 -4.47
CA MET A 34 -0.59 -10.95 -3.41
C MET A 34 0.67 -11.75 -3.74
N ALA A 35 1.27 -11.45 -4.89
CA ALA A 35 2.57 -12.00 -5.27
C ALA A 35 3.65 -11.35 -4.39
N GLY A 36 3.70 -11.81 -3.14
CA GLY A 36 4.57 -11.31 -2.09
C GLY A 36 6.00 -11.17 -2.57
N TYR A 37 6.63 -10.06 -2.17
CA TYR A 37 8.03 -9.69 -2.39
C TYR A 37 8.54 -9.55 -3.84
N ILE A 38 8.00 -10.29 -4.81
CA ILE A 38 8.57 -10.37 -6.18
C ILE A 38 7.90 -9.37 -7.13
N SER A 39 6.60 -9.08 -6.98
CA SER A 39 5.90 -8.15 -7.88
C SER A 39 4.91 -7.25 -7.14
N PRO A 40 4.68 -6.01 -7.61
CA PRO A 40 3.65 -5.15 -7.06
C PRO A 40 2.27 -5.82 -7.12
N PRO A 41 1.40 -5.55 -6.13
CA PRO A 41 0.03 -6.04 -6.14
C PRO A 41 -0.73 -5.55 -7.37
N THR A 42 -1.49 -6.45 -8.00
CA THR A 42 -2.48 -6.06 -9.01
C THR A 42 -3.81 -5.80 -8.34
N TYR A 43 -4.45 -4.70 -8.74
CA TYR A 43 -5.74 -4.25 -8.23
C TYR A 43 -6.81 -4.33 -9.32
N LEU A 44 -8.06 -4.55 -8.91
CA LEU A 44 -9.25 -4.50 -9.74
C LEU A 44 -10.22 -3.45 -9.18
N CYS A 45 -10.65 -2.51 -10.01
CA CYS A 45 -11.76 -1.62 -9.67
C CYS A 45 -13.08 -2.37 -9.87
N ASN A 46 -13.83 -2.55 -8.78
CA ASN A 46 -15.12 -3.25 -8.83
C ASN A 46 -16.20 -2.42 -9.54
N SER A 47 -16.00 -1.10 -9.68
CA SER A 47 -16.97 -0.20 -10.32
C SER A 47 -16.87 -0.12 -11.84
N CYS A 48 -15.67 -0.18 -12.42
CA CYS A 48 -15.48 -0.04 -13.88
C CYS A 48 -14.64 -1.15 -14.53
N GLY A 49 -14.15 -2.12 -13.75
CA GLY A 49 -13.35 -3.23 -14.24
C GLY A 49 -11.91 -2.89 -14.60
N PHE A 50 -11.41 -1.68 -14.28
CA PHE A 50 -9.99 -1.37 -14.49
C PHE A 50 -9.10 -2.28 -13.66
N GLN A 51 -8.16 -2.95 -14.31
CA GLN A 51 -7.18 -3.82 -13.69
C GLN A 51 -5.76 -3.27 -13.91
N GLY A 52 -4.95 -3.18 -12.85
CA GLY A 52 -3.58 -2.68 -12.93
C GLY A 52 -2.89 -2.57 -11.58
N ASN A 53 -1.60 -2.26 -11.59
CA ASN A 53 -0.77 -2.08 -10.39
C ASN A 53 -0.70 -0.61 -9.91
N ILE A 54 -1.25 0.33 -10.68
CA ILE A 54 -1.22 1.78 -10.37
C ILE A 54 -2.62 2.25 -9.97
N PHE A 55 -2.78 2.61 -8.70
CA PHE A 55 -3.95 3.29 -8.15
C PHE A 55 -3.47 4.46 -7.28
N LEU A 56 -4.21 5.57 -7.26
CA LEU A 56 -3.83 6.73 -6.44
C LEU A 56 -4.10 6.42 -4.96
N GLU A 57 -3.09 6.55 -4.12
CA GLU A 57 -3.28 6.50 -2.67
C GLU A 57 -3.63 7.90 -2.15
N ILE A 58 -4.77 8.03 -1.48
CA ILE A 58 -5.18 9.30 -0.88
C ILE A 58 -4.98 9.26 0.63
N GLU A 59 -4.46 10.35 1.18
CA GLU A 59 -4.40 10.55 2.63
C GLU A 59 -5.80 10.91 3.13
N ARG A 60 -6.30 10.15 4.10
CA ARG A 60 -7.44 10.64 4.91
C ARG A 60 -6.86 11.57 5.96
N GLU A 61 -7.33 12.81 6.01
CA GLU A 61 -7.00 13.78 7.06
C GLU A 61 -7.12 13.07 8.43
N GLY A 62 -5.98 12.95 9.13
CA GLY A 62 -5.88 12.20 10.39
C GLY A 62 -5.02 10.94 10.36
N GLY A 63 -4.17 10.73 9.35
CA GLY A 63 -3.13 9.68 9.36
C GLY A 63 -1.74 10.28 9.14
N LYS A 64 -0.94 10.45 10.20
CA LYS A 64 0.49 10.75 10.08
C LYS A 64 1.15 9.59 9.33
N GLY A 65 1.61 9.85 8.12
CA GLY A 65 2.14 8.85 7.22
C GLY A 65 3.67 8.86 7.19
N GLU A 66 4.29 7.85 7.79
CA GLU A 66 5.69 7.53 7.52
C GLU A 66 5.72 6.72 6.21
N GLY A 67 6.18 7.35 5.12
CA GLY A 67 6.41 6.69 3.85
C GLY A 67 7.58 5.72 3.98
N ASN A 68 7.38 4.47 3.57
CA ASN A 68 8.46 3.50 3.46
C ASN A 68 9.10 3.69 2.08
N GLU A 69 10.14 4.53 2.02
CA GLU A 69 10.98 4.73 0.86
C GLU A 69 11.82 3.46 0.66
N THR A 70 11.38 2.59 -0.25
CA THR A 70 12.19 1.43 -0.66
C THR A 70 13.36 1.95 -1.48
N LYS A 71 14.50 2.11 -0.80
CA LYS A 71 15.79 2.48 -1.38
C LYS A 71 16.34 1.24 -2.10
N GLU A 72 16.05 1.11 -3.39
CA GLU A 72 16.81 0.20 -4.26
C GLU A 72 18.22 0.76 -4.42
N ARG A 73 19.14 0.27 -3.58
CA ARG A 73 20.56 0.20 -3.90
C ARG A 73 20.83 -1.18 -4.45
N THR A 74 21.34 -1.24 -5.67
CA THR A 74 22.30 -2.29 -6.02
C THR A 74 23.49 -1.65 -6.72
N GLU A 75 24.64 -1.97 -6.14
CA GLU A 75 25.99 -1.59 -6.50
C GLU A 75 26.47 -2.39 -7.71
N SER A 76 27.23 -1.75 -8.59
CA SER A 76 28.23 -2.34 -9.51
C SER A 76 28.78 -1.19 -10.34
N GLY A 77 30.06 -0.86 -10.42
CA GLY A 77 31.31 -1.53 -10.08
C GLY A 77 32.37 -0.88 -10.98
N ASP A 78 33.59 -0.68 -10.46
CA ASP A 78 34.74 -0.07 -11.12
C ASP A 78 34.99 -0.52 -12.57
N HIS A 79 35.32 0.43 -13.45
CA HIS A 79 36.50 0.43 -14.35
C HIS A 79 36.71 1.81 -14.99
#